data_AF-A0A5N6M3P0-F1
#
_entry.id   AF-A0A5N6M3P0-F1
#
_cell.length_a   1.000
_cell.length_b   1.000
_cell.length_c   1.000
_cell.angle_alpha   90.00
_cell.angle_beta   90.00
_cell.angle_gamma   90.00
#
_symmetry.space_group_name_H-M   'P 1'
#
loop_
_entity.id
_entity.type
_entity.pdbx_description
1 polymer ?
#
loop_
_entity_poly.entity_id
_entity_poly.type
_entity_poly.pdbx_seq_one_letter_code
_entity_poly.pdbx_strand_id
1 'polypeptide(L)'
;MADDNTSRSTDRHQIPDDMAAESRRRVESIVAQVDAEMDRRARDSARARYWGWLPAIIQSWIIEERVPPYRYPGDTTPGHRLPPLGVSTEQAFAAHVACTRQVIRKSRELTDEFRTLRERNDRLERRNDQLEERNNRLEAQMEALRLQMSQLLTEHGQVVDVMQEHDVRITENRTDITETQAMVQASDAMLNAWAAQFIEEPPQEDGPEFEAEDLEEEDLDEDPNEDPEEDDDDGDAASDISHVSMDSD
;
A
#
# COMPACT_ATOMS: atom_id res chain seq x y z
N MET A 1 -47.76 133.82 -11.52
CA MET A 1 -47.20 133.40 -12.83
C MET A 1 -45.91 132.68 -12.53
N ALA A 2 -45.64 131.45 -12.94
CA ALA A 2 -46.38 130.42 -13.66
C ALA A 2 -45.65 129.10 -13.36
N ASP A 3 -46.37 127.99 -13.33
CA ASP A 3 -45.80 126.64 -13.36
C ASP A 3 -45.01 126.41 -14.67
N ASP A 4 -43.94 125.61 -14.64
CA ASP A 4 -43.87 124.48 -15.59
C ASP A 4 -42.94 123.34 -15.12
N ASN A 5 -43.39 122.14 -15.41
CA ASN A 5 -42.79 120.84 -15.10
C ASN A 5 -41.64 120.52 -16.06
N THR A 6 -40.65 119.75 -15.60
CA THR A 6 -40.01 118.75 -16.47
C THR A 6 -39.57 117.53 -15.67
N SER A 7 -40.36 116.47 -15.80
CA SER A 7 -40.08 115.11 -15.39
C SER A 7 -38.97 114.51 -16.25
N ARG A 8 -37.92 113.92 -15.65
CA ARG A 8 -37.18 112.81 -16.28
C ARG A 8 -36.45 111.94 -15.25
N SER A 9 -37.15 110.86 -14.88
CA SER A 9 -36.68 109.50 -14.57
C SER A 9 -35.27 109.32 -13.98
N THR A 10 -35.24 109.05 -12.66
CA THR A 10 -34.16 108.34 -11.98
C THR A 10 -34.57 106.87 -11.81
N ASP A 11 -34.27 106.05 -12.82
CA ASP A 11 -34.28 104.60 -12.68
C ASP A 11 -33.07 104.18 -11.83
N ARG A 12 -33.31 103.99 -10.52
CA ARG A 12 -32.37 103.29 -9.65
C ARG A 12 -33.14 102.38 -8.71
N HIS A 13 -33.29 101.13 -9.16
CA HIS A 13 -33.71 100.02 -8.31
C HIS A 13 -32.69 99.88 -7.16
N GLN A 14 -33.05 100.38 -5.97
CA GLN A 14 -32.42 100.02 -4.71
C GLN A 14 -33.32 98.96 -4.06
N ILE A 15 -33.00 97.69 -4.33
CA ILE A 15 -33.47 96.60 -3.49
C ILE A 15 -32.84 96.83 -2.11
N PRO A 16 -33.62 96.83 -1.00
CA PRO A 16 -33.06 97.09 0.31
C PRO A 16 -32.10 95.95 0.69
N ASP A 17 -30.87 96.32 1.01
CA ASP A 17 -29.72 95.45 1.35
C ASP A 17 -30.05 94.39 2.42
N ASP A 18 -31.06 94.68 3.25
CA ASP A 18 -31.57 93.80 4.30
C ASP A 18 -32.26 92.53 3.76
N MET A 19 -32.95 92.62 2.61
CA MET A 19 -33.59 91.46 1.96
C MET A 19 -32.54 90.48 1.41
N ALA A 20 -31.39 91.00 0.97
CA ALA A 20 -30.26 90.18 0.52
C ALA A 20 -29.57 89.47 1.69
N ALA A 21 -29.42 90.14 2.83
CA ALA A 21 -28.84 89.57 4.04
C ALA A 21 -29.73 88.47 4.67
N GLU A 22 -31.04 88.65 4.67
CA GLU A 22 -31.98 87.65 5.17
C GLU A 22 -32.04 86.41 4.26
N SER A 23 -32.00 86.61 2.94
CA SER A 23 -31.88 85.50 1.98
C SER A 23 -30.59 84.70 2.19
N ARG A 24 -29.46 85.36 2.48
CA ARG A 24 -28.20 84.69 2.79
C ARG A 24 -28.30 83.85 4.07
N ARG A 25 -28.90 84.41 5.14
CA ARG A 25 -29.15 83.66 6.39
C ARG A 25 -30.04 82.43 6.19
N ARG A 26 -31.07 82.54 5.35
CA ARG A 26 -31.93 81.39 4.99
C ARG A 26 -31.14 80.30 4.27
N VAL A 27 -30.30 80.67 3.31
CA VAL A 27 -29.42 79.73 2.58
C VAL A 27 -28.43 79.08 3.54
N GLU A 28 -27.78 79.84 4.42
CA GLU A 28 -26.87 79.32 5.45
C GLU A 28 -27.57 78.35 6.41
N SER A 29 -28.81 78.64 6.82
CA SER A 29 -29.62 77.74 7.65
C SER A 29 -29.96 76.43 6.92
N ILE A 30 -30.26 76.48 5.62
CA ILE A 30 -30.55 75.29 4.82
C ILE A 30 -29.28 74.47 4.63
N VAL A 31 -28.15 75.10 4.33
CA VAL A 31 -26.85 74.43 4.19
C VAL A 31 -26.45 73.76 5.50
N ALA A 32 -26.56 74.45 6.64
CA ALA A 32 -26.27 73.85 7.95
C ALA A 32 -27.19 72.66 8.27
N GLN A 33 -28.47 72.72 7.87
CA GLN A 33 -29.40 71.61 8.04
C GLN A 33 -29.05 70.41 7.16
N VAL A 34 -28.65 70.66 5.91
CA VAL A 34 -28.21 69.62 4.96
C VAL A 34 -26.90 69.00 5.40
N ASP A 35 -25.93 69.79 5.86
CA ASP A 35 -24.66 69.29 6.38
C ASP A 35 -24.87 68.42 7.63
N ALA A 36 -25.75 68.83 8.56
CA ALA A 36 -26.11 68.03 9.73
C ALA A 36 -26.83 66.72 9.37
N GLU A 37 -27.58 66.68 8.27
CA GLU A 37 -28.21 65.47 7.74
C GLU A 37 -27.18 64.53 7.08
N MET A 38 -26.28 65.09 6.29
CA MET A 38 -25.20 64.36 5.63
C MET A 38 -24.26 63.72 6.66
N ASP A 39 -23.91 64.45 7.72
CA ASP A 39 -23.12 63.92 8.83
C ASP A 39 -23.83 62.79 9.60
N ARG A 40 -25.17 62.86 9.74
CA ARG A 40 -25.95 61.77 10.34
C ARG A 40 -25.92 60.52 9.46
N ARG A 41 -26.16 60.67 8.15
CA ARG A 41 -26.09 59.55 7.19
C ARG A 41 -24.69 58.95 7.08
N ALA A 42 -23.64 59.77 7.12
CA ALA A 42 -22.26 59.29 7.11
C ALA A 42 -21.96 58.44 8.35
N ARG A 43 -22.43 58.88 9.53
CA ARG A 43 -22.31 58.12 10.79
C ARG A 43 -23.07 56.79 10.75
N ASP A 44 -24.30 56.78 10.24
CA ASP A 44 -25.10 55.56 10.12
C ASP A 44 -24.50 54.57 9.11
N SER A 45 -23.99 55.08 7.99
CA SER A 45 -23.31 54.30 6.95
C SER A 45 -22.00 53.69 7.47
N ALA A 46 -21.22 54.45 8.24
CA ALA A 46 -20.01 53.95 8.88
C ALA A 46 -20.36 52.83 9.89
N ARG A 47 -21.43 53.00 10.66
CA ARG A 47 -21.88 51.98 11.60
C ARG A 47 -22.32 50.68 10.95
N ALA A 48 -23.07 50.78 9.85
CA ALA A 48 -23.46 49.62 9.06
C ALA A 48 -22.26 48.86 8.49
N ARG A 49 -21.17 49.57 8.14
CA ARG A 49 -19.93 48.95 7.63
C ARG A 49 -19.14 48.19 8.69
N TYR A 50 -18.99 48.73 9.91
CA TYR A 50 -18.16 48.11 10.94
C TYR A 50 -18.90 47.06 11.80
N TRP A 51 -20.21 47.26 12.04
CA TRP A 51 -20.99 46.41 12.94
C TRP A 51 -22.31 45.91 12.35
N GLY A 52 -22.55 46.10 11.04
CA GLY A 52 -23.81 45.69 10.40
C GLY A 52 -24.07 44.18 10.43
N TRP A 53 -23.02 43.36 10.60
CA TRP A 53 -23.13 41.91 10.72
C TRP A 53 -23.61 41.45 12.12
N LEU A 54 -23.38 42.25 13.16
CA LEU A 54 -23.57 41.85 14.57
C LEU A 54 -25.05 41.54 14.91
N PRO A 55 -26.04 42.37 14.50
CA PRO A 55 -27.45 42.05 14.74
C PRO A 55 -27.89 40.75 14.07
N ALA A 56 -27.41 40.47 12.85
CA ALA A 56 -27.77 39.27 12.11
C ALA A 56 -27.20 38.00 12.77
N ILE A 57 -25.95 38.05 13.23
CA ILE A 57 -25.33 36.93 13.94
C ILE A 57 -26.03 36.67 15.28
N ILE A 58 -26.37 37.69 16.05
CA ILE A 58 -27.11 37.52 17.32
C ILE A 58 -28.49 36.88 17.08
N GLN A 59 -29.20 37.28 16.02
CA GLN A 59 -30.46 36.63 15.66
C GLN A 59 -30.29 35.15 15.29
N SER A 60 -29.25 34.81 14.52
CA SER A 60 -28.97 33.41 14.20
C SER A 60 -28.71 32.57 15.46
N TRP A 61 -27.95 33.08 16.42
CA TRP A 61 -27.68 32.39 17.69
C TRP A 61 -28.93 32.22 18.55
N ILE A 62 -29.80 33.23 18.61
CA ILE A 62 -31.07 33.14 19.36
C ILE A 62 -31.98 32.05 18.78
N ILE A 63 -32.01 31.91 17.45
CA ILE A 63 -32.79 30.90 16.76
C ILE A 63 -32.18 29.49 16.95
N GLU A 64 -30.87 29.36 16.76
CA GLU A 64 -30.16 28.08 16.82
C GLU A 64 -30.11 27.51 18.25
N GLU A 65 -29.89 28.36 19.26
CA GLU A 65 -29.78 27.95 20.68
C GLU A 65 -31.11 28.04 21.47
N ARG A 66 -32.22 28.40 20.80
CA ARG A 66 -33.57 28.51 21.40
C ARG A 66 -33.62 29.32 22.70
N VAL A 67 -32.98 30.49 22.71
CA VAL A 67 -32.90 31.35 23.89
C VAL A 67 -34.31 31.87 24.26
N PRO A 68 -34.80 31.69 25.50
CA PRO A 68 -36.15 32.12 25.91
C PRO A 68 -36.37 33.65 25.79
N PRO A 69 -37.55 34.11 25.32
CA PRO A 69 -37.87 35.54 25.29
C PRO A 69 -38.05 36.09 26.71
N TYR A 70 -37.35 37.17 27.04
CA TYR A 70 -37.47 37.82 28.35
C TYR A 70 -38.60 38.86 28.36
N ARG A 71 -39.39 38.93 29.45
CA ARG A 71 -40.48 39.89 29.64
C ARG A 71 -40.14 40.87 30.76
N TYR A 72 -39.86 42.13 30.44
CA TYR A 72 -40.16 43.25 31.34
C TYR A 72 -40.38 44.58 30.60
N PRO A 73 -41.27 45.48 31.07
CA PRO A 73 -41.60 46.72 30.40
C PRO A 73 -40.70 47.88 30.83
N GLY A 74 -40.26 48.67 29.85
CA GLY A 74 -39.84 50.06 30.02
C GLY A 74 -38.34 50.29 30.18
N ASP A 75 -37.69 50.71 29.07
CA ASP A 75 -36.52 51.59 29.18
C ASP A 75 -36.25 52.37 27.87
N THR A 76 -36.76 53.61 27.84
CA THR A 76 -36.51 54.58 26.76
C THR A 76 -35.61 55.70 27.26
N THR A 77 -34.31 55.61 26.97
CA THR A 77 -33.37 56.73 27.03
C THR A 77 -32.52 56.74 25.74
N PRO A 78 -32.49 57.86 24.97
CA PRO A 78 -31.74 57.94 23.74
C PRO A 78 -30.36 58.57 24.01
N GLY A 79 -29.38 57.75 24.39
CA GLY A 79 -27.96 58.05 24.21
C GLY A 79 -27.41 57.21 23.06
N HIS A 80 -26.31 57.62 22.42
CA HIS A 80 -25.68 57.03 21.22
C HIS A 80 -25.64 55.48 21.23
N ARG A 81 -26.76 54.84 20.87
CA ARG A 81 -27.03 53.40 21.03
C ARG A 81 -26.59 52.67 19.80
N LEU A 82 -25.84 51.57 19.94
CA LEU A 82 -25.48 50.62 18.86
C LEU A 82 -26.71 50.31 17.98
N PRO A 83 -26.53 49.88 16.71
CA PRO A 83 -27.63 49.47 15.86
C PRO A 83 -28.59 48.57 16.66
N PRO A 84 -29.91 48.87 16.67
CA PRO A 84 -30.85 48.13 17.50
C PRO A 84 -30.82 46.66 17.11
N LEU A 85 -30.50 45.80 18.08
CA LEU A 85 -30.33 44.35 17.88
C LEU A 85 -31.66 43.63 17.61
N GLY A 86 -32.80 44.32 17.77
CA GLY A 86 -34.14 43.74 17.72
C GLY A 86 -34.50 42.90 18.95
N VAL A 87 -33.57 42.77 19.91
CA VAL A 87 -33.65 41.99 21.15
C VAL A 87 -32.95 42.75 22.28
N SER A 88 -33.22 42.40 23.54
CA SER A 88 -32.55 43.06 24.68
C SER A 88 -31.06 42.73 24.71
N THR A 89 -30.24 43.65 25.26
CA THR A 89 -28.79 43.44 25.43
C THR A 89 -28.48 42.22 26.29
N GLU A 90 -29.31 41.94 27.29
CA GLU A 90 -29.23 40.75 28.14
C GLU A 90 -29.51 39.47 27.37
N GLN A 91 -30.52 39.46 26.50
CA GLN A 91 -30.84 38.31 25.64
C GLN A 91 -29.71 38.05 24.63
N ALA A 92 -29.12 39.11 24.05
CA ALA A 92 -27.97 38.99 23.16
C ALA A 92 -26.74 38.44 23.89
N PHE A 93 -26.48 38.88 25.13
CA PHE A 93 -25.39 38.36 25.95
C PHE A 93 -25.62 36.89 26.33
N ALA A 94 -26.84 36.51 26.71
CA ALA A 94 -27.21 35.13 27.01
C ALA A 94 -27.01 34.21 25.78
N ALA A 95 -27.41 34.67 24.59
CA ALA A 95 -27.21 33.94 23.33
C ALA A 95 -25.71 33.76 23.02
N HIS A 96 -24.90 34.80 23.23
CA HIS A 96 -23.45 34.72 23.05
C HIS A 96 -22.80 33.71 24.01
N VAL A 97 -23.17 33.74 25.31
CA VAL A 97 -22.65 32.78 26.30
C VAL A 97 -23.10 31.35 25.99
N ALA A 98 -24.34 31.14 25.53
CA ALA A 98 -24.83 29.83 25.12
C ALA A 98 -24.05 29.29 23.90
N CYS A 99 -23.92 30.10 22.85
CA CYS A 99 -23.19 29.75 21.64
C CYS A 99 -21.71 29.44 21.94
N THR A 100 -21.03 30.28 22.74
CA THR A 100 -19.63 30.05 23.12
C THR A 100 -19.46 28.75 23.92
N ARG A 101 -20.36 28.45 24.87
CA ARG A 101 -20.35 27.17 25.59
C ARG A 101 -20.55 25.99 24.65
N GLN A 102 -21.47 26.09 23.70
CA GLN A 102 -21.73 25.05 22.73
C GLN A 102 -20.53 24.81 21.81
N VAL A 103 -19.88 25.87 21.34
CA VAL A 103 -18.66 25.78 20.52
C VAL A 103 -17.54 25.12 21.30
N ILE A 104 -17.34 25.48 22.58
CA ILE A 104 -16.33 24.85 23.44
C ILE A 104 -16.63 23.35 23.61
N ARG A 105 -17.89 22.97 23.83
CA ARG A 105 -18.30 21.55 23.94
C ARG A 105 -17.99 20.79 22.65
N LYS A 106 -18.47 21.28 21.50
CA LYS A 106 -18.23 20.65 20.19
C LYS A 106 -16.73 20.55 19.86
N SER A 107 -15.95 21.58 20.20
CA SER A 107 -14.50 21.58 20.00
C SER A 107 -13.81 20.51 20.83
N ARG A 108 -14.26 20.26 22.07
CA ARG A 108 -13.72 19.17 22.91
C ARG A 108 -14.06 17.81 22.31
N GLU A 109 -15.30 17.60 21.89
CA GLU A 109 -15.74 16.36 21.23
C GLU A 109 -14.91 16.07 19.97
N LEU A 110 -14.71 17.07 19.10
CA LEU A 110 -13.88 16.92 17.91
C LEU A 110 -12.41 16.61 18.26
N THR A 111 -11.89 17.20 19.34
CA THR A 111 -10.52 16.93 19.81
C THR A 111 -10.38 15.50 20.30
N ASP A 112 -11.38 14.98 21.01
CA ASP A 112 -11.42 13.59 21.47
C ASP A 112 -11.52 12.62 20.29
N GLU A 113 -12.40 12.89 19.32
CA GLU A 113 -12.50 12.10 18.09
C GLU A 113 -11.16 12.10 17.33
N PHE A 114 -10.53 13.27 17.17
CA PHE A 114 -9.24 13.39 16.50
C PHE A 114 -8.14 12.60 17.23
N ARG A 115 -8.14 12.60 18.57
CA ARG A 115 -7.25 11.76 19.37
C ARG A 115 -7.48 10.28 19.11
N THR A 116 -8.74 9.81 19.10
CA THR A 116 -9.04 8.40 18.81
C THR A 116 -8.66 7.99 17.40
N LEU A 117 -8.83 8.88 16.41
CA LEU A 117 -8.41 8.63 15.03
C LEU A 117 -6.90 8.56 14.92
N ARG A 118 -6.16 9.44 15.60
CA ARG A 118 -4.69 9.38 15.65
C ARG A 118 -4.23 8.06 16.28
N GLU A 119 -4.78 7.66 17.43
CA GLU A 119 -4.44 6.38 18.06
C GLU A 119 -4.71 5.17 17.14
N ARG A 120 -5.81 5.20 16.36
CA ARG A 120 -6.09 4.16 15.36
C ARG A 120 -5.11 4.20 14.20
N ASN A 121 -4.73 5.38 13.73
CA ASN A 121 -3.76 5.57 12.67
C ASN A 121 -2.39 5.03 13.09
N ASP A 122 -1.91 5.38 14.29
CA ASP A 122 -0.65 4.85 14.84
C ASP A 122 -0.67 3.32 14.96
N ARG A 123 -1.82 2.71 15.25
CA ARG A 123 -1.95 1.24 15.28
C ARG A 123 -1.89 0.62 13.89
N LEU A 124 -2.46 1.29 12.89
CA LEU A 124 -2.38 0.84 11.50
C LEU A 124 -0.96 0.98 10.96
N GLU A 125 -0.27 2.07 11.28
CA GLU A 125 1.13 2.30 10.92
C GLU A 125 2.01 1.16 11.45
N ARG A 126 1.95 0.87 12.76
CA ARG A 126 2.69 -0.27 13.34
C ARG A 126 2.36 -1.62 12.72
N ARG A 127 1.11 -1.85 12.31
CA ARG A 127 0.71 -3.08 11.60
C ARG A 127 1.29 -3.12 10.19
N ASN A 128 1.36 -1.97 9.53
CA ASN A 128 1.94 -1.85 8.20
C ASN A 128 3.44 -2.14 8.25
N ASP A 129 4.15 -1.56 9.22
CA ASP A 129 5.58 -1.82 9.45
C ASP A 129 5.84 -3.33 9.65
N GLN A 130 5.01 -4.00 10.46
CA GLN A 130 5.10 -5.44 10.66
C GLN A 130 4.85 -6.26 9.39
N LEU A 131 3.92 -5.82 8.53
CA LEU A 131 3.65 -6.48 7.27
C LEU A 131 4.79 -6.26 6.27
N GLU A 132 5.36 -5.06 6.25
CA GLU A 132 6.52 -4.73 5.43
C GLU A 132 7.73 -5.58 5.83
N GLU A 133 8.02 -5.71 7.13
CA GLU A 133 9.06 -6.62 7.62
C GLU A 133 8.83 -8.08 7.20
N ARG A 134 7.58 -8.56 7.28
CA ARG A 134 7.23 -9.92 6.83
C ARG A 134 7.40 -10.09 5.32
N ASN A 135 7.02 -9.09 4.53
CA ASN A 135 7.23 -9.11 3.09
C ASN A 135 8.72 -9.14 2.75
N ASN A 136 9.54 -8.29 3.36
CA ASN A 136 10.98 -8.28 3.16
C ASN A 136 11.60 -9.65 3.50
N ARG A 137 11.13 -10.30 4.57
CA ARG A 137 11.59 -11.65 4.94
C ARG A 137 11.18 -12.70 3.91
N LEU A 138 9.95 -12.64 3.39
CA LEU A 138 9.47 -13.55 2.35
C LEU A 138 10.23 -13.36 1.03
N GLU A 139 10.52 -12.12 0.65
CA GLU A 139 11.35 -11.82 -0.52
C GLU A 139 12.74 -12.41 -0.38
N ALA A 140 13.40 -12.23 0.77
CA ALA A 140 14.70 -12.84 1.03
C ALA A 140 14.66 -14.38 0.95
N GLN A 141 13.58 -15.01 1.44
CA GLN A 141 13.39 -16.47 1.31
C GLN A 141 13.19 -16.91 -0.14
N MET A 142 12.42 -16.16 -0.94
CA MET A 142 12.22 -16.45 -2.36
C MET A 142 13.53 -16.31 -3.15
N GLU A 143 14.35 -15.30 -2.84
CA GLU A 143 15.67 -15.14 -3.46
C GLU A 143 16.61 -16.28 -3.09
N ALA A 144 16.63 -16.71 -1.82
CA ALA A 144 17.42 -17.85 -1.38
C ALA A 144 17.00 -19.14 -2.10
N LEU A 145 15.69 -19.41 -2.18
CA LEU A 145 15.17 -20.57 -2.90
C LEU A 145 15.50 -20.51 -4.40
N ARG A 146 15.39 -19.33 -5.02
CA ARG A 146 15.75 -19.11 -6.42
C ARG A 146 17.23 -19.42 -6.66
N LEU A 147 18.10 -19.00 -5.74
CA LEU A 147 19.53 -19.29 -5.82
C LEU A 147 19.81 -20.80 -5.69
N GLN A 148 19.16 -21.48 -4.73
CA GLN A 148 19.26 -22.93 -4.56
C GLN A 148 18.80 -23.67 -5.82
N MET A 149 17.68 -23.26 -6.42
CA MET A 149 17.17 -23.86 -7.66
C MET A 149 18.13 -23.65 -8.83
N SER A 150 18.73 -22.46 -8.94
CA SER A 150 19.74 -22.18 -9.97
C SER A 150 20.98 -23.06 -9.80
N GLN A 151 21.41 -23.29 -8.56
CA GLN A 151 22.52 -24.19 -8.26
C GLN A 151 22.17 -25.63 -8.64
N LEU A 152 21.01 -26.12 -8.22
CA LEU A 152 20.54 -27.48 -8.54
C LEU A 152 20.44 -27.71 -10.05
N LEU A 153 19.93 -26.74 -10.81
CA LEU A 153 19.87 -26.84 -12.27
C LEU A 153 21.27 -26.89 -12.90
N THR A 154 22.25 -26.19 -12.32
CA THR A 154 23.63 -26.22 -12.79
C THR A 154 24.26 -27.59 -12.50
N GLU A 155 24.09 -28.10 -11.28
CA GLU A 155 24.58 -29.43 -10.87
C GLU A 155 23.92 -30.54 -11.70
N HIS A 156 22.62 -30.45 -11.95
CA HIS A 156 21.91 -31.40 -12.80
C HIS A 156 22.46 -31.37 -14.24
N GLY A 157 22.72 -30.19 -14.81
CA GLY A 157 23.36 -30.05 -16.12
C GLY A 157 24.71 -30.76 -16.20
N GLN A 158 25.55 -30.59 -15.18
CA GLN A 158 26.86 -31.27 -15.09
C GLN A 158 26.72 -32.80 -15.06
N VAL A 159 25.75 -33.33 -14.31
CA VAL A 159 25.50 -34.78 -14.25
C VAL A 159 25.04 -35.31 -15.61
N VAL A 160 24.15 -34.57 -16.29
CA VAL A 160 23.68 -34.94 -17.63
C VAL A 160 24.85 -34.96 -18.63
N ASP A 161 25.73 -33.97 -18.59
CA ASP A 161 26.91 -33.92 -19.46
C ASP A 161 27.82 -35.14 -19.23
N VAL A 162 28.09 -35.49 -17.97
CA VAL A 162 28.90 -36.69 -17.62
C VAL A 162 28.22 -37.98 -18.07
N MET A 163 26.91 -38.11 -17.91
CA MET A 163 26.16 -39.27 -18.37
C MET A 163 26.23 -39.42 -19.89
N GLN A 164 26.08 -38.32 -20.63
CA GLN A 164 26.20 -38.35 -22.09
C GLN A 164 27.61 -38.74 -22.54
N GLU A 165 28.65 -38.24 -21.88
CA GLU A 165 30.04 -38.65 -22.15
C GLU A 165 30.23 -40.15 -21.90
N HIS A 166 29.70 -40.66 -20.78
CA HIS A 166 29.77 -42.07 -20.44
C HIS A 166 29.04 -42.96 -21.47
N ASP A 167 27.85 -42.55 -21.93
CA ASP A 167 27.10 -43.26 -22.97
C ASP A 167 27.90 -43.33 -24.28
N VAL A 168 28.52 -42.23 -24.69
CA VAL A 168 29.42 -42.21 -25.86
C VAL A 168 30.57 -43.19 -25.68
N ARG A 169 31.24 -43.16 -24.52
CA ARG A 169 32.36 -44.06 -24.22
C ARG A 169 31.95 -45.53 -24.19
N ILE A 170 30.76 -45.86 -23.70
CA ILE A 170 30.21 -47.24 -23.76
C ILE A 170 30.03 -47.66 -25.22
N THR A 171 29.46 -46.79 -26.07
CA THR A 171 29.24 -47.12 -27.47
C THR A 171 30.56 -47.33 -28.23
N GLU A 172 31.55 -46.48 -28.00
CA GLU A 172 32.90 -46.61 -28.58
C GLU A 172 33.60 -47.88 -28.10
N ASN A 173 33.57 -48.15 -26.80
CA ASN A 173 34.17 -49.37 -26.25
C ASN A 173 33.50 -50.64 -26.81
N ARG A 174 32.17 -50.61 -26.99
CA ARG A 174 31.43 -51.72 -27.61
C ARG A 174 31.86 -51.92 -29.07
N THR A 175 32.08 -50.86 -29.84
CA THR A 175 32.59 -50.98 -31.22
C THR A 175 34.00 -51.56 -31.24
N ASP A 176 34.89 -51.10 -30.36
CA ASP A 176 36.27 -51.61 -30.25
C ASP A 176 36.29 -53.11 -29.89
N ILE A 177 35.42 -53.54 -28.97
CA ILE A 177 35.25 -54.95 -28.62
C ILE A 177 34.80 -55.76 -29.84
N THR A 178 33.85 -55.26 -30.62
CA THR A 178 33.41 -55.98 -31.83
C THR A 178 34.49 -56.06 -32.91
N GLU A 179 35.30 -55.02 -33.08
CA GLU A 179 36.41 -55.01 -34.02
C GLU A 179 37.52 -55.99 -33.59
N THR A 180 37.90 -55.96 -32.31
CA THR A 180 38.89 -56.89 -31.75
C THR A 180 38.39 -58.33 -31.81
N GLN A 181 37.11 -58.59 -31.53
CA GLN A 181 36.50 -59.92 -31.68
C GLN A 181 36.53 -60.40 -33.15
N ALA A 182 36.22 -59.53 -34.12
CA ALA A 182 36.30 -59.87 -35.53
C ALA A 182 37.74 -60.18 -35.97
N MET A 183 38.73 -59.45 -35.46
CA MET A 183 40.14 -59.70 -35.70
C MET A 183 40.58 -61.06 -35.14
N VAL A 184 40.15 -61.41 -33.92
CA VAL A 184 40.41 -62.73 -33.31
C VAL A 184 39.77 -63.84 -34.15
N GLN A 185 38.50 -63.69 -34.53
CA GLN A 185 37.81 -64.68 -35.37
C GLN A 185 38.48 -64.87 -36.73
N ALA A 186 38.95 -63.80 -37.36
CA ALA A 186 39.69 -63.87 -38.62
C ALA A 186 41.03 -64.60 -38.44
N SER A 187 41.74 -64.36 -37.33
CA SER A 187 42.97 -65.08 -36.97
C SER A 187 42.70 -66.57 -36.76
N ASP A 188 41.65 -66.92 -36.00
CA ASP A 188 41.27 -68.31 -35.74
C ASP A 188 40.87 -69.03 -37.04
N ALA A 189 40.09 -68.38 -37.91
CA ALA A 189 39.72 -68.93 -39.21
C ALA A 189 40.94 -69.21 -40.10
N MET A 190 41.93 -68.31 -40.08
CA MET A 190 43.19 -68.49 -40.80
C MET A 190 44.00 -69.67 -40.24
N LEU A 191 44.13 -69.78 -38.91
CA LEU A 191 44.82 -70.89 -38.26
C LEU A 191 44.14 -72.23 -38.55
N ASN A 192 42.81 -72.29 -38.50
CA ASN A 192 42.03 -73.47 -38.84
C ASN A 192 42.20 -73.87 -40.32
N ALA A 193 42.17 -72.89 -41.24
CA ALA A 193 42.41 -73.15 -42.66
C ALA A 193 43.83 -73.66 -42.95
N TRP A 194 44.82 -73.17 -42.19
CA TRP A 194 46.20 -73.68 -42.25
C TRP A 194 46.29 -75.11 -41.70
N ALA A 195 45.72 -75.38 -40.54
CA ALA A 195 45.71 -76.71 -39.92
C ALA A 195 45.03 -77.76 -40.82
N ALA A 196 43.93 -77.40 -41.51
CA ALA A 196 43.24 -78.28 -42.44
C ALA A 196 44.11 -78.76 -43.63
N GLN A 197 45.21 -78.07 -43.97
CA GLN A 197 46.16 -78.55 -44.98
C GLN A 197 47.00 -79.74 -44.51
N PHE A 198 47.08 -79.99 -43.20
CA PHE A 198 47.91 -81.03 -42.59
C PHE A 198 47.10 -82.20 -42.01
N ILE A 199 45.78 -82.09 -41.94
CA ILE A 199 44.91 -83.21 -41.56
C ILE A 199 44.67 -84.05 -42.82
N GLU A 200 45.56 -85.02 -43.04
CA GLU A 200 45.28 -86.18 -43.89
C GLU A 200 44.36 -87.10 -43.07
N GLU A 201 43.11 -87.30 -43.50
CA GLU A 201 42.15 -88.17 -42.80
C GLU A 201 42.67 -89.62 -42.86
N PRO A 202 43.07 -90.25 -41.74
CA PRO A 202 43.50 -91.64 -41.77
C PRO A 202 42.27 -92.55 -41.99
N PRO A 203 42.39 -93.66 -42.72
CA PRO A 203 41.27 -94.59 -42.87
C PRO A 203 40.89 -95.15 -41.50
N GLN A 204 39.58 -95.25 -41.24
CA GLN A 204 39.06 -95.90 -40.04
C GLN A 204 39.52 -97.36 -40.02
N GLU A 205 40.47 -97.69 -39.14
CA GLU A 205 40.78 -99.07 -38.81
C GLU A 205 39.74 -99.57 -37.80
N ASP A 206 38.94 -100.56 -38.20
CA ASP A 206 38.20 -101.43 -37.30
C ASP A 206 39.21 -102.10 -36.35
N GLY A 207 39.31 -101.56 -35.13
CA GLY A 207 40.12 -102.12 -34.03
C GLY A 207 39.39 -103.26 -33.31
N PRO A 208 40.13 -104.22 -32.70
CA PRO A 208 39.60 -105.53 -32.31
C PRO A 208 38.69 -105.47 -31.08
N GLU A 209 37.65 -106.31 -31.07
CA GLU A 209 36.85 -106.63 -29.88
C GLU A 209 37.75 -107.26 -28.80
N PHE A 210 37.97 -106.53 -27.71
CA PHE A 210 38.52 -107.10 -26.48
C PHE A 210 37.36 -107.42 -25.53
N GLU A 211 37.26 -108.67 -25.09
CA GLU A 211 36.38 -109.11 -24.01
C GLU A 211 36.76 -108.36 -22.72
N ALA A 212 35.84 -107.54 -22.21
CA ALA A 212 35.94 -106.96 -20.88
C ALA A 212 35.69 -108.09 -19.86
N GLU A 213 36.72 -108.46 -19.10
CA GLU A 213 36.54 -109.20 -17.85
C GLU A 213 35.79 -108.30 -16.87
N ASP A 214 34.60 -108.73 -16.45
CA ASP A 214 33.78 -108.11 -15.41
C ASP A 214 34.60 -107.95 -14.12
N LEU A 215 35.07 -106.73 -13.86
CA LEU A 215 35.47 -106.30 -12.52
C LEU A 215 34.24 -105.69 -11.86
N GLU A 216 33.72 -106.42 -10.88
CA GLU A 216 32.59 -106.07 -10.03
C GLU A 216 32.67 -104.61 -9.57
N GLU A 217 31.63 -103.84 -9.91
CA GLU A 217 31.42 -102.45 -9.53
C GLU A 217 31.30 -102.36 -8.00
N GLU A 218 32.24 -101.67 -7.35
CA GLU A 218 32.13 -101.27 -5.95
C GLU A 218 31.46 -99.90 -5.92
N ASP A 219 30.21 -99.89 -5.44
CA ASP A 219 29.32 -98.73 -5.30
C ASP A 219 29.97 -97.62 -4.46
N LEU A 220 30.40 -96.53 -5.11
CA LEU A 220 30.77 -95.29 -4.43
C LEU A 220 29.54 -94.37 -4.41
N ASP A 221 28.78 -94.48 -3.31
CA ASP A 221 27.74 -93.51 -2.92
C ASP A 221 28.40 -92.15 -2.60
N GLU A 222 28.47 -91.26 -3.59
CA GLU A 222 28.88 -89.86 -3.39
C GLU A 222 27.62 -88.99 -3.17
N ASP A 223 27.43 -88.57 -1.92
CA ASP A 223 26.29 -87.81 -1.37
C ASP A 223 26.08 -86.46 -2.10
N PRO A 224 24.88 -86.14 -2.61
CA PRO A 224 24.62 -84.92 -3.38
C PRO A 224 24.10 -83.77 -2.50
N ASN A 225 24.71 -83.51 -1.34
CA ASN A 225 24.31 -82.42 -0.45
C ASN A 225 25.51 -81.56 -0.02
N GLU A 226 26.02 -80.73 -0.93
CA GLU A 226 26.59 -79.43 -0.55
C GLU A 226 25.89 -78.34 -1.36
N ASP A 227 24.83 -77.79 -0.77
CA ASP A 227 24.19 -76.54 -1.18
C ASP A 227 25.13 -75.38 -0.83
N PRO A 228 25.32 -74.38 -1.72
CA PRO A 228 26.07 -73.19 -1.36
C PRO A 228 25.15 -72.24 -0.58
N GLU A 229 25.40 -72.07 0.71
CA GLU A 229 24.76 -70.99 1.48
C GLU A 229 25.17 -69.64 0.88
N GLU A 230 24.16 -68.99 0.29
CA GLU A 230 24.14 -67.62 -0.20
C GLU A 230 24.29 -66.61 0.96
N ASP A 231 24.64 -65.39 0.53
CA ASP A 231 24.78 -64.15 1.30
C ASP A 231 23.67 -63.92 2.35
N ASP A 232 24.03 -63.25 3.46
CA ASP A 232 23.24 -62.09 3.91
C ASP A 232 24.05 -61.14 4.81
N ASP A 233 24.05 -59.89 4.33
CA ASP A 233 24.64 -58.68 4.87
C ASP A 233 23.65 -58.03 5.86
N ASP A 234 23.81 -58.28 7.16
CA ASP A 234 23.05 -57.58 8.21
C ASP A 234 23.71 -56.23 8.55
N GLY A 235 23.62 -55.30 7.62
CA GLY A 235 23.83 -53.88 7.85
C GLY A 235 22.52 -53.19 8.22
N ASP A 236 22.08 -53.26 9.48
CA ASP A 236 20.92 -52.48 9.92
C ASP A 236 21.25 -51.30 10.86
N ALA A 237 20.74 -50.16 10.40
CA ALA A 237 21.05 -48.81 10.82
C ALA A 237 20.55 -48.48 12.23
N ALA A 238 21.41 -47.85 13.03
CA ALA A 238 20.98 -47.06 14.17
C ALA A 238 20.23 -45.81 13.68
N SER A 239 18.90 -45.85 13.67
CA SER A 239 18.04 -44.67 13.66
C SER A 239 17.45 -44.46 15.05
N ASP A 240 18.11 -43.62 15.84
CA ASP A 240 17.59 -43.11 17.11
C ASP A 240 17.69 -41.59 17.11
N ILE A 241 16.65 -40.92 16.61
CA ILE A 241 16.35 -39.53 16.97
C ILE A 241 14.84 -39.33 16.92
N SER A 242 14.22 -39.32 18.11
CA SER A 242 12.87 -38.79 18.27
C SER A 242 12.63 -38.16 19.63
N HIS A 243 12.00 -36.99 19.57
CA HIS A 243 11.27 -36.23 20.61
C HIS A 243 12.06 -35.29 21.55
N VAL A 244 12.15 -34.00 21.16
CA VAL A 244 12.18 -32.90 22.13
C VAL A 244 10.80 -32.24 22.14
N SER A 245 10.08 -32.40 23.25
CA SER A 245 8.85 -31.66 23.56
C SER A 245 9.27 -30.36 24.24
N MET A 246 8.96 -29.23 23.61
CA MET A 246 9.22 -27.90 24.16
C MET A 246 7.94 -27.41 24.84
N ASP A 247 7.81 -27.71 26.12
CA ASP A 247 6.77 -27.14 26.98
C ASP A 247 7.13 -25.70 27.40
N SER A 248 6.11 -24.86 27.39
CA SER A 248 6.13 -23.44 27.70
C SER A 248 6.12 -23.18 29.21
N ASP A 249 6.88 -22.17 29.66
CA ASP A 249 6.47 -21.16 30.65
C ASP A 249 7.34 -19.90 30.53
#